data_AF-A0A938KAW5-F1
#
_entry.id   AF-A0A938KAW5-F1
#
_cell.length_a   1.000
_cell.length_b   1.000
_cell.length_c   1.000
_cell.angle_alpha   90.00
_cell.angle_beta   90.00
_cell.angle_gamma   90.00
#
_symmetry.space_group_name_H-M   'P 1'
#
loop_
_entity.id
_entity.type
_entity.pdbx_description
1 polymer ?
#
loop_
_entity_poly.entity_id
_entity_poly.type
_entity_poly.pdbx_seq_one_letter_code
_entity_poly.pdbx_strand_id
1 'polypeptide(L)' 'MRLFTLKILIQHKGTGRYLTEDGLWMDEDEGAKDFPNASRAVDFCREHQLKDVQITLRFDTGLPDIALPVG' A
#
# COMPACT_ATOMS: atom_id res chain seq x y z
N MET A 1 11.50 12.04 16.95
CA MET A 1 10.38 12.75 16.30
C MET A 1 10.37 12.32 14.84
N ARG A 2 9.36 11.57 14.38
CA ARG A 2 9.11 11.43 12.93
C ARG A 2 8.38 12.72 12.50
N LEU A 3 8.91 13.41 11.50
CA LEU A 3 8.34 14.67 11.00
C LEU A 3 7.12 14.43 10.09
N PHE A 4 6.83 13.17 9.78
CA PHE A 4 5.76 12.69 8.91
C PHE A 4 5.53 11.19 9.18
N THR A 5 4.27 10.76 9.08
CA THR A 5 3.88 9.35 9.07
C THR A 5 3.75 8.91 7.62
N LEU A 6 4.65 8.02 7.21
CA LEU A 6 4.59 7.35 5.91
C LEU A 6 3.98 5.97 6.11
N LYS A 7 2.91 5.68 5.37
CA LYS A 7 2.39 4.32 5.22
C LYS A 7 2.82 3.75 3.88
N ILE A 8 3.13 2.47 3.85
CA ILE A 8 3.46 1.74 2.63
C ILE A 8 2.36 0.71 2.42
N LEU A 9 1.49 0.96 1.46
CA LEU A 9 0.24 0.23 1.29
C LEU A 9 0.24 -0.50 -0.05
N ILE A 10 -0.53 -1.58 -0.14
CA ILE A 10 -0.88 -2.19 -1.43
C ILE A 10 -2.24 -1.67 -1.86
N GLN A 11 -2.34 -1.16 -3.09
CA GLN A 11 -3.57 -0.64 -3.66
C GLN A 11 -3.89 -1.35 -4.98
N HIS A 12 -5.15 -1.70 -5.18
CA HIS A 12 -5.64 -2.25 -6.44
C HIS A 12 -5.79 -1.14 -7.48
N LYS A 13 -5.13 -1.27 -8.64
CA LYS A 13 -5.06 -0.26 -9.71
C LYS A 13 -6.42 0.09 -10.31
N GLY A 14 -7.31 -0.90 -10.43
CA GLY A 14 -8.62 -0.71 -11.08
C GLY A 14 -9.69 -0.12 -10.17
N THR A 15 -9.57 -0.28 -8.86
CA THR A 15 -10.62 0.10 -7.89
C THR A 15 -10.17 1.14 -6.89
N GLY A 16 -8.85 1.37 -6.74
CA GLY A 16 -8.30 2.25 -5.73
C GLY A 16 -8.35 1.71 -4.31
N ARG A 17 -8.82 0.48 -4.10
CA ARG A 17 -8.94 -0.13 -2.76
C ARG A 17 -7.59 -0.56 -2.20
N TYR A 18 -7.46 -0.47 -0.88
CA TYR A 18 -6.28 -0.88 -0.13
C TYR A 18 -6.45 -2.29 0.45
N LEU A 19 -5.35 -3.03 0.48
CA LEU A 19 -5.30 -4.36 1.09
C LEU A 19 -5.23 -4.25 2.61
N THR A 20 -6.07 -4.99 3.32
CA THR A 20 -6.04 -5.11 4.80
C THR A 20 -5.13 -6.24 5.25
N GLU A 21 -4.89 -6.32 6.57
CA GLU A 21 -4.11 -7.42 7.13
C GLU A 21 -4.73 -8.80 6.95
N ASP A 22 -6.06 -8.87 6.92
CA ASP A 22 -6.82 -10.10 6.70
C ASP A 22 -6.91 -10.47 5.21
N GLY A 23 -6.25 -9.73 4.32
CA GLY A 23 -6.28 -9.95 2.87
C GLY A 23 -7.57 -9.49 2.18
N LEU A 24 -8.37 -8.66 2.85
CA LEU A 24 -9.57 -8.04 2.28
C LEU A 24 -9.21 -6.72 1.59
N TRP A 25 -10.13 -6.18 0.80
CA TRP A 25 -9.99 -4.89 0.12
C TRP A 25 -10.95 -3.86 0.71
N MET A 26 -10.45 -2.69 1.06
CA MET A 26 -11.24 -1.58 1.62
C MET A 26 -10.98 -0.26 0.91
N ASP A 27 -11.92 0.67 0.98
CA ASP A 27 -11.82 1.95 0.26
C ASP A 27 -10.90 2.96 0.98
N GLU A 28 -10.78 2.85 2.31
CA GLU A 28 -10.02 3.77 3.16
C GLU A 28 -8.67 3.17 3.62
N ASP A 29 -7.67 3.98 3.94
CA ASP A 29 -6.32 3.48 4.29
C ASP A 29 -6.07 3.30 5.79
N GLU A 30 -7.03 3.67 6.64
CA GLU A 30 -6.93 3.57 8.10
C GLU A 30 -6.81 2.12 8.56
N GLY A 31 -7.49 1.18 7.88
CA GLY A 31 -7.40 -0.26 8.14
C GLY A 31 -6.49 -1.02 7.18
N ALA A 32 -5.77 -0.30 6.31
CA ALA A 32 -4.89 -0.92 5.34
C ALA A 32 -3.63 -1.47 6.02
N LYS A 33 -3.13 -2.57 5.49
CA LYS A 33 -1.87 -3.19 5.88
C LYS A 33 -0.71 -2.23 5.59
N ASP A 34 -0.04 -1.80 6.65
CA ASP A 34 1.15 -0.95 6.56
C ASP A 34 2.42 -1.81 6.54
N PHE A 35 3.16 -1.74 5.44
CA PHE A 35 4.39 -2.49 5.26
C PHE A 35 5.60 -1.70 5.80
N PRO A 36 6.59 -2.38 6.40
CA PRO A 36 7.76 -1.71 6.96
C PRO A 36 8.67 -1.08 5.89
N ASN A 37 8.63 -1.57 4.64
CA ASN A 37 9.33 -1.01 3.49
C ASN A 37 8.70 -1.53 2.17
N ALA A 38 9.02 -0.86 1.07
CA ALA A 38 8.51 -1.22 -0.26
C ALA A 38 8.93 -2.63 -0.70
N SER A 39 10.14 -3.08 -0.38
CA SER A 39 10.61 -4.43 -0.74
C SER A 39 9.73 -5.51 -0.11
N ARG A 40 9.35 -5.35 1.17
CA ARG A 40 8.44 -6.28 1.85
C ARG A 40 7.04 -6.27 1.22
N ALA A 41 6.56 -5.12 0.75
CA ALA A 41 5.29 -5.05 0.02
C ALA A 41 5.37 -5.75 -1.35
N VAL A 42 6.50 -5.62 -2.08
CA VAL A 42 6.75 -6.33 -3.34
C VAL A 42 6.78 -7.85 -3.11
N ASP A 43 7.55 -8.29 -2.11
CA ASP A 43 7.67 -9.72 -1.77
C ASP A 43 6.29 -10.30 -1.43
N PHE A 44 5.50 -9.59 -0.63
CA PHE A 44 4.12 -9.98 -0.31
C PHE A 44 3.24 -10.10 -1.55
N CYS A 45 3.30 -9.12 -2.47
CA CYS A 45 2.53 -9.19 -3.72
C CYS A 45 2.89 -10.44 -4.54
N ARG A 46 4.17 -10.80 -4.58
CA ARG A 46 4.66 -11.98 -5.31
C ARG A 46 4.25 -13.29 -4.65
N GLU A 47 4.45 -13.40 -3.34
CA GLU A 47 4.10 -14.59 -2.54
C GLU A 47 2.60 -14.89 -2.60
N HIS A 48 1.77 -13.85 -2.53
CA HIS A 48 0.31 -13.96 -2.58
C HIS A 48 -0.27 -13.86 -4.00
N GLN A 49 0.57 -13.79 -5.04
CA GLN A 49 0.18 -13.74 -6.45
C GLN A 49 -0.84 -12.61 -6.74
N LEU A 50 -0.70 -11.47 -6.06
CA LEU A 50 -1.57 -10.33 -6.26
C LEU A 50 -1.35 -9.74 -7.65
N LYS A 51 -2.44 -9.52 -8.37
CA LYS A 51 -2.45 -8.96 -9.72
C LYS A 51 -3.13 -7.60 -9.71
N ASP A 52 -2.78 -6.78 -10.70
CA ASP A 52 -3.38 -5.46 -10.87
C ASP A 52 -3.23 -4.56 -9.65
N VAL A 53 -2.13 -4.71 -8.91
CA VAL A 53 -1.80 -3.90 -7.73
C VAL A 53 -0.63 -2.96 -7.96
N GLN A 54 -0.57 -1.90 -7.15
CA GLN A 54 0.55 -0.98 -7.01
C GLN A 54 0.87 -0.79 -5.54
N ILE A 55 2.12 -0.42 -5.24
CA ILE A 55 2.49 0.02 -3.90
C ILE A 55 2.26 1.52 -3.81
N THR A 56 1.50 1.95 -2.81
CA THR A 56 1.20 3.37 -2.55
C THR A 56 1.95 3.81 -1.31
N LEU A 57 2.84 4.78 -1.46
CA LEU A 57 3.46 5.49 -0.35
C LEU A 57 2.55 6.67 0.01
N ARG A 58 1.87 6.60 1.16
CA ARG A 58 0.94 7.62 1.64
C ARG A 58 1.55 8.43 2.77
N PHE A 59 1.43 9.75 2.65
CA PHE A 59 1.96 10.71 3.62
C PHE A 59 0.81 11.39 4.37
N ASP A 60 0.91 11.49 5.70
CA ASP A 60 -0.06 12.18 6.56
C ASP A 60 -0.06 13.72 6.41
N THR A 61 0.90 14.29 5.70
CA THR A 61 1.18 15.73 5.66
C THR A 61 0.63 16.45 4.41
N GLY A 62 -0.34 15.86 3.71
CA GLY A 62 -0.92 16.44 2.49
C GLY A 62 0.04 16.47 1.30
N LEU A 63 1.17 15.77 1.40
CA LEU A 63 2.03 15.49 0.27
C LEU A 63 1.32 14.52 -0.69
N PRO A 64 1.56 14.62 -2.00
CA PRO A 64 0.99 13.69 -2.96
C PRO A 64 1.49 12.27 -2.69
N ASP A 65 0.58 11.30 -2.81
CA ASP A 65 0.92 9.88 -2.73
C ASP A 65 1.83 9.48 -3.90
N ILE A 66 2.75 8.54 -3.65
CA ILE A 66 3.64 7.99 -4.68
C ILE A 66 3.19 6.56 -4.98
N ALA A 67 2.85 6.29 -6.24
CA ALA A 67 2.54 4.95 -6.73
C ALA A 67 3.78 4.30 -7.37
N LEU A 68 4.17 3.12 -6.87
CA LEU A 68 5.23 2.30 -7.42
C LEU A 68 4.61 1.08 -8.12
N PRO A 69 4.98 0.79 -9.39
CA PRO A 69 4.51 -0.41 -10.05
C PRO A 69 5.11 -1.66 -9.39
N VAL A 70 4.27 -2.66 -9.16
CA VAL A 70 4.72 -4.02 -8.87
C VAL A 70 4.87 -4.74 -10.22
N GLY A 71 6.08 -5.22 -10.50
CA GLY A 71 6.42 -5.94 -11.73
C GLY A 71 6.04 -7.41 -11.73
#